data_AF-A0A8T6G1X8-F1
#
_entry.id   AF-A0A8T6G1X8-F1
#
_cell.length_a   1.000
_cell.length_b   1.000
_cell.length_c   1.000
_cell.angle_alpha   90.00
_cell.angle_beta   90.00
_cell.angle_gamma   90.00
#
_symmetry.space_group_name_H-M   'P 1'
#
loop_
_entity.id
_entity.type
_entity.pdbx_description
1 polymer ?
#
loop_
_entity_poly.entity_id
_entity_poly.type
_entity_poly.pdbx_seq_one_letter_code
_entity_poly.pdbx_strand_id
1 'polypeptide(L)' 'MEIVEVLVLIVAAVGAINWGLVGLAKFDLVALIAGGLKFGDVNTISRVLYIVVGICGLAALYFGLLNGNGA' A
#
# COMPACT_ATOMS: atom_id res chain seq x y z
N MET A 1 -16.02 10.68 8.22
CA MET A 1 -14.84 10.18 7.49
C MET A 1 -14.59 11.15 6.36
N GLU A 2 -13.48 11.86 6.41
CA GLU A 2 -13.08 12.68 5.28
C GLU A 2 -12.71 11.77 4.11
N ILE A 3 -12.98 12.20 2.88
CA ILE A 3 -12.71 11.39 1.68
C ILE A 3 -11.23 10.97 1.59
N VAL A 4 -10.33 11.79 2.12
CA VAL A 4 -8.89 11.52 2.19
C VAL A 4 -8.59 10.31 3.08
N GLU A 5 -9.23 10.18 4.23
CA GLU A 5 -9.04 9.03 5.14
C GLU A 5 -9.44 7.73 4.46
N VAL A 6 -10.56 7.74 3.74
CA VAL A 6 -11.04 6.58 2.99
C VAL A 6 -10.04 6.18 1.90
N LEU A 7 -9.54 7.15 1.13
CA LEU A 7 -8.53 6.90 0.10
C LEU A 7 -7.24 6.32 0.71
N VAL A 8 -6.78 6.89 1.83
CA VAL A 8 -5.59 6.41 2.56
C VAL A 8 -5.77 4.96 3.00
N LEU A 9 -6.92 4.62 3.58
CA LEU A 9 -7.22 3.24 4.01
C LEU A 9 -7.28 2.26 2.84
N ILE A 10 -7.89 2.65 1.72
CA ILE A 10 -7.95 1.81 0.51
C ILE A 10 -6.54 1.52 0.00
N VAL A 11 -5.69 2.54 -0.13
CA VAL A 11 -4.32 2.37 -0.63
C VAL A 11 -3.46 1.54 0.35
N ALA A 12 -3.62 1.74 1.66
CA ALA A 12 -2.96 0.92 2.67
C ALA A 12 -3.39 -0.55 2.60
N ALA A 13 -4.69 -0.81 2.39
CA ALA A 13 -5.21 -2.16 2.21
C ALA A 13 -4.65 -2.84 0.96
N VAL A 14 -4.55 -2.12 -0.16
CA VAL A 14 -3.88 -2.61 -1.38
C VAL A 14 -2.43 -3.01 -1.08
N GLY A 15 -1.71 -2.21 -0.29
CA GLY A 15 -0.36 -2.54 0.17
C GLY A 15 -0.29 -3.83 0.98
N ALA A 16 -1.18 -4.01 1.95
CA ALA A 16 -1.23 -5.22 2.78
C ALA A 16 -1.53 -6.47 1.94
N ILE A 17 -2.47 -6.36 1.00
CA ILE A 17 -2.79 -7.44 0.05
C ILE A 17 -1.56 -7.77 -0.81
N ASN A 18 -0.87 -6.76 -1.36
CA ASN A 18 0.35 -6.98 -2.14
C ASN A 18 1.41 -7.77 -1.36
N TRP A 19 1.70 -7.37 -0.12
CA TRP A 19 2.65 -8.09 0.72
C TRP A 19 2.21 -9.52 1.06
N GLY A 20 0.90 -9.74 1.29
CA GLY A 20 0.34 -11.08 1.47
C GLY A 20 0.57 -11.98 0.25
N LEU A 21 0.36 -11.45 -0.96
CA LEU A 21 0.60 -12.16 -2.21
C LEU A 21 2.09 -12.45 -2.44
N VAL A 22 2.97 -11.49 -2.10
CA VAL A 22 4.43 -11.67 -2.14
C VAL A 22 4.86 -12.82 -1.22
N GLY A 23 4.35 -12.85 0.01
CA GLY A 23 4.68 -13.88 1.00
C GLY A 23 4.13 -15.27 0.66
N LEU A 24 2.89 -15.36 0.18
CA LEU A 24 2.20 -16.64 -0.06
C LEU A 24 2.52 -17.26 -1.43
N ALA A 25 2.64 -16.43 -2.46
CA ALA A 25 2.68 -16.90 -3.85
C ALA A 25 3.88 -16.39 -4.65
N LYS A 26 4.79 -15.60 -4.04
CA LYS A 26 5.85 -14.88 -4.75
C LYS A 26 5.27 -14.10 -5.95
N PHE A 27 4.15 -13.43 -5.71
CA PHE A 27 3.45 -12.63 -6.70
C PHE A 27 3.39 -11.17 -6.24
N ASP A 28 3.83 -10.27 -7.11
CA ASP A 28 3.89 -8.84 -6.83
C ASP A 28 2.87 -8.10 -7.70
N LEU A 29 1.72 -7.78 -7.11
CA LEU A 29 0.61 -7.09 -7.77
C LEU A 29 0.98 -5.66 -8.17
N VAL A 30 1.70 -4.94 -7.30
CA VAL A 30 2.11 -3.56 -7.56
C VAL A 30 3.09 -3.52 -8.72
N ALA A 31 4.06 -4.44 -8.75
CA ALA A 31 4.97 -4.57 -9.89
C ALA A 31 4.23 -4.93 -11.19
N LEU A 32 3.27 -5.86 -11.14
CA LEU A 32 2.49 -6.27 -12.30
C LEU A 32 1.73 -5.09 -12.92
N ILE A 33 1.01 -4.31 -12.11
CA ILE A 33 0.25 -3.14 -12.58
C ILE A 33 1.18 -2.05 -13.11
N ALA A 34 2.39 -1.92 -12.55
CA ALA A 34 3.42 -1.00 -13.00
C ALA A 34 4.16 -1.47 -14.28
N GLY A 35 3.75 -2.58 -14.90
CA GLY A 35 4.37 -3.13 -16.12
C GLY A 35 5.61 -3.99 -15.87
N GLY A 36 5.86 -4.42 -14.64
CA GLY A 36 6.84 -5.44 -14.31
C GLY A 36 6.37 -6.82 -14.78
N LEU A 37 7.23 -7.54 -15.49
CA LEU A 37 6.91 -8.85 -16.07
C LEU A 37 7.43 -10.02 -15.24
N LYS A 38 8.42 -9.80 -14.37
CA LYS A 38 8.94 -10.83 -13.46
C LYS A 38 8.77 -10.40 -12.01
N PHE A 39 8.57 -11.40 -11.15
CA PHE A 39 8.53 -11.18 -9.72
C PHE A 39 9.86 -10.54 -9.24
N GLY A 40 9.74 -9.46 -8.47
CA GLY A 40 10.89 -8.70 -7.97
C GLY A 40 11.45 -7.67 -8.96
N ASP A 41 10.91 -7.54 -10.18
CA ASP A 41 11.29 -6.46 -11.09
C ASP A 41 10.77 -5.11 -10.57
N VAL A 42 11.71 -4.25 -10.15
CA VAL A 42 11.41 -2.89 -9.68
C VAL A 42 11.79 -1.88 -10.76
N ASN A 43 10.81 -1.20 -11.33
CA ASN A 43 10.99 -0.11 -12.28
C ASN A 43 10.63 1.23 -11.63
N THR A 44 10.84 2.35 -12.32
CA THR A 44 10.58 3.69 -11.75
C THR A 44 9.11 3.85 -11.33
N ILE A 45 8.16 3.27 -12.07
CA ILE A 45 6.73 3.36 -11.77
C ILE A 45 6.39 2.55 -10.51
N SER A 46 6.85 1.31 -10.41
CA SER A 46 6.59 0.47 -9.23
C SER A 46 7.20 1.09 -7.97
N ARG A 47 8.41 1.68 -8.06
CA ARG A 47 9.01 2.44 -6.95
C ARG A 47 8.12 3.57 -6.47
N VAL A 48 7.53 4.36 -7.37
CA VAL A 48 6.60 5.44 -7.00
C VAL A 48 5.36 4.86 -6.32
N LEU A 49 4.78 3.78 -6.85
CA LEU A 49 3.61 3.14 -6.25
C LEU A 49 3.91 2.60 -4.85
N TYR A 50 5.06 1.97 -4.62
CA TYR A 50 5.44 1.51 -3.28
C TYR A 50 5.61 2.67 -2.30
N ILE A 51 6.16 3.81 -2.74
CA ILE A 51 6.28 5.00 -1.89
C ILE A 51 4.90 5.51 -1.50
N VAL A 52 3.98 5.63 -2.47
CA VAL A 52 2.59 6.06 -2.20
C VAL A 52 1.90 5.11 -1.23
N VAL A 53 2.01 3.80 -1.47
CA VAL A 53 1.48 2.77 -0.56
C VAL A 53 2.06 2.90 0.85
N GLY A 54 3.39 3.09 0.97
CA GLY A 54 4.07 3.27 2.25
C GLY A 54 3.60 4.51 3.01
N ILE A 55 3.47 5.64 2.31
CA ILE A 55 2.96 6.90 2.90
C ILE A 55 1.52 6.71 3.39
N CYS A 56 0.65 6.08 2.59
CA CYS A 56 -0.72 5.81 3.00
C CYS A 56 -0.79 4.82 4.18
N GLY A 57 0.06 3.80 4.22
CA GLY A 57 0.16 2.90 5.38
C GLY A 57 0.54 3.64 6.66
N LEU A 58 1.54 4.52 6.61
CA LEU A 58 1.95 5.35 7.75
C LEU A 58 0.87 6.35 8.16
N ALA A 59 0.21 6.99 7.21
CA ALA A 59 -0.89 7.91 7.47
C ALA A 59 -2.09 7.19 8.12
N ALA A 60 -2.44 5.99 7.64
CA ALA A 60 -3.49 5.16 8.24
C ALA A 60 -3.17 4.81 9.71
N LEU A 61 -1.92 4.44 10.00
CA LEU A 61 -1.48 4.19 11.37
C LEU A 61 -1.53 5.45 12.24
N TYR A 62 -1.05 6.58 11.71
CA TYR A 62 -1.10 7.86 12.40
C TYR A 62 -2.54 8.26 12.76
N PHE A 63 -3.47 8.18 11.80
CA PHE A 63 -4.88 8.46 12.03
C PHE A 63 -5.49 7.47 13.04
N GLY A 64 -5.24 6.17 12.90
CA GLY A 64 -5.77 5.17 13.83
C GLY A 64 -5.25 5.33 15.26
N LEU A 65 -3.96 5.65 15.43
CA LEU A 65 -3.33 5.77 16.75
C LEU A 65 -3.66 7.08 17.46
N LEU A 66 -3.74 8.21 16.75
CA LEU A 66 -3.99 9.52 17.38
C LEU A 66 -5.48 9.86 17.48
N ASN A 67 -6.30 9.45 16.51
CA ASN A 67 -7.75 9.65 16.59
C ASN A 67 -8.43 8.56 17.46
N GLY A 68 -7.70 7.51 17.82
CA GLY A 68 -8.11 6.49 18.80
C GLY A 68 -8.09 6.97 20.27
N ASN A 69 -7.57 8.17 20.55
CA ASN A 69 -7.60 8.79 21.89
C ASN A 69 -8.91 9.55 22.21
N GLY A 70 -9.95 9.36 21.40
CA GLY A 70 -11.27 9.98 21.57
C GLY A 70 -12.43 9.01 21.84
N ALA A 71 -12.14 7.77 22.27
CA ALA A 71 -13.15 6.83 22.78
C ALA A 71 -13.27 6.93 24.30
#